data_AF-A0AAN7YTZ3-F1
#
_entry.id   AF-A0AAN7YTZ3-F1
#
_cell.length_a   1.000
_cell.length_b   1.000
_cell.length_c   1.000
_cell.angle_alpha   90.00
_cell.angle_beta   90.00
_cell.angle_gamma   90.00
#
_symmetry.space_group_name_H-M   'P 1'
#
loop_
_entity.id
_entity.type
_entity.pdbx_description
1 polymer ?
#
loop_
_entity_poly.entity_id
_entity_poly.type
_entity_poly.pdbx_seq_one_letter_code
_entity_poly.pdbx_strand_id
1 'polypeptide(L)'
;MIIPNDTTHLLLSSFFNLPLKDIKIPKFVISINFINDCLFNQRICKKSFSIVNRIKILKFGDHFNNGDEPIKSGDLPNSLTELDLGMYNQEFEKGSIPFNVKKLSLGESFNKVIKSGDIPSRVKSLQFSENFNQIINPNTLPNSITDLTFGSKFNQPLLPNSIPNNCKTLFFGVDFNQQIQMNVIPQSVTKIVFNRSFSQKILPNSIKSTVKEIYFSNSLLQSELENLPNTTKVYFNS
;
A
#
# COMPACT_ATOMS: atom_id res chain seq x y z
N MET A 1 23.63 -10.05 19.97
CA MET A 1 22.71 -10.99 19.29
C MET A 1 23.52 -11.88 18.37
N ILE A 2 23.42 -13.20 18.49
CA ILE A 2 24.06 -14.16 17.56
C ILE A 2 22.96 -14.70 16.66
N ILE A 3 23.13 -14.58 15.35
CA ILE A 3 22.16 -15.05 14.34
C ILE A 3 22.78 -16.28 13.65
N PRO A 4 22.09 -17.43 13.58
CA PRO A 4 22.57 -18.61 12.86
C PRO A 4 22.95 -18.30 11.41
N ASN A 5 24.07 -18.84 10.93
CA ASN A 5 24.64 -18.45 9.62
C ASN A 5 23.75 -18.81 8.42
N ASP A 6 22.89 -19.81 8.55
CA ASP A 6 21.94 -20.32 7.57
C ASP A 6 20.58 -19.57 7.58
N THR A 7 20.42 -18.60 8.49
CA THR A 7 19.19 -17.80 8.58
C THR A 7 18.90 -17.09 7.27
N THR A 8 17.68 -17.29 6.75
CA THR A 8 17.16 -16.66 5.53
C THR A 8 16.13 -15.56 5.83
N HIS A 9 15.41 -15.68 6.93
CA HIS A 9 14.39 -14.73 7.39
C HIS A 9 14.71 -14.27 8.79
N LEU A 10 14.88 -12.95 8.97
CA LEU A 10 15.12 -12.35 10.27
C LEU A 10 13.85 -11.68 10.76
N LEU A 11 13.27 -12.21 11.84
CA LEU A 11 12.15 -11.62 12.55
C LEU A 11 12.68 -10.90 13.79
N LEU A 12 12.52 -9.58 13.85
CA LEU A 12 12.97 -8.74 14.95
C LEU A 12 11.74 -8.29 15.73
N SER A 13 11.73 -8.53 17.04
CA SER A 13 10.56 -8.33 17.88
C SER A 13 10.81 -7.29 18.98
N SER A 14 9.91 -7.25 19.98
CA SER A 14 9.88 -6.30 21.10
C SER A 14 11.27 -6.03 21.70
N PHE A 15 11.52 -4.77 22.06
CA PHE A 15 12.80 -4.22 22.54
C PHE A 15 13.94 -4.08 21.53
N PHE A 16 13.80 -4.64 20.31
CA PHE A 16 14.83 -4.41 19.29
C PHE A 16 14.82 -2.96 18.80
N ASN A 17 15.90 -2.22 19.04
CA ASN A 17 16.10 -0.86 18.55
C ASN A 17 17.59 -0.55 18.26
N LEU A 18 18.37 -1.57 17.92
CA LEU A 18 19.79 -1.37 17.58
C LEU A 18 19.94 -0.95 16.10
N PRO A 19 20.92 -0.10 15.75
CA PRO A 19 21.19 0.22 14.36
C PRO A 19 21.55 -1.05 13.56
N LEU A 20 20.91 -1.24 12.40
CA LEU A 20 21.13 -2.44 11.58
C LEU A 20 22.59 -2.64 11.16
N LYS A 21 23.34 -1.55 10.98
CA LYS A 21 24.78 -1.57 10.68
C LYS A 21 25.63 -2.25 11.77
N ASP A 22 25.16 -2.25 13.02
CA ASP A 22 25.89 -2.76 14.17
C ASP A 22 25.60 -4.25 14.42
N ILE A 23 24.75 -4.85 13.58
CA ILE A 23 24.34 -6.25 13.70
C ILE A 23 24.99 -7.05 12.59
N LYS A 24 25.62 -8.16 12.97
CA LYS A 24 26.17 -9.11 12.01
C LYS A 24 25.03 -9.94 11.39
N ILE A 25 24.40 -9.40 10.35
CA ILE A 25 23.33 -10.09 9.63
C ILE A 25 23.93 -11.11 8.65
N PRO A 26 23.53 -12.40 8.69
CA PRO A 26 24.10 -13.42 7.82
C PRO A 26 23.90 -13.16 6.33
N LYS A 27 24.96 -13.46 5.57
CA LYS A 27 24.93 -14.47 4.51
C LYS A 27 23.67 -14.65 3.65
N PHE A 28 22.70 -15.34 4.19
CA PHE A 28 21.59 -15.88 3.43
C PHE A 28 20.29 -15.13 3.73
N VAL A 29 20.33 -14.11 4.57
CA VAL A 29 19.15 -13.29 4.89
C VAL A 29 18.67 -12.58 3.63
N ILE A 30 17.43 -12.90 3.27
CA ILE A 30 16.68 -12.31 2.15
C ILE A 30 15.51 -11.46 2.64
N SER A 31 15.08 -11.62 3.90
CA SER A 31 13.95 -10.91 4.49
C SER A 31 14.28 -10.42 5.88
N ILE A 32 13.95 -9.16 6.16
CA ILE A 32 13.98 -8.57 7.49
C ILE A 32 12.57 -8.05 7.78
N ASN A 33 11.98 -8.52 8.88
CA ASN A 33 10.64 -8.13 9.29
C ASN A 33 10.68 -7.71 10.76
N PHE A 34 10.31 -6.48 11.03
CA PHE A 34 10.11 -5.93 12.37
C PHE A 34 8.68 -6.27 12.79
N ILE A 35 8.52 -7.33 13.56
CA ILE A 35 7.23 -7.91 13.95
C ILE A 35 6.86 -7.52 15.39
N ASN A 36 5.57 -7.66 15.72
CA ASN A 36 5.01 -7.29 17.03
C ASN A 36 5.28 -5.81 17.34
N ASP A 37 5.14 -5.39 18.60
CA ASP A 37 5.51 -4.06 19.10
C ASP A 37 7.04 -3.80 19.08
N CYS A 38 7.72 -4.12 17.97
CA CYS A 38 9.13 -3.86 17.78
C CYS A 38 9.39 -2.35 17.91
N LEU A 39 10.31 -1.98 18.79
CA LEU A 39 10.63 -0.59 19.12
C LEU A 39 11.63 0.04 18.14
N PHE A 40 11.82 -0.56 16.96
CA PHE A 40 12.82 -0.11 16.01
C PHE A 40 12.44 1.26 15.46
N ASN A 41 13.20 2.28 15.87
CA ASN A 41 13.07 3.66 15.43
C ASN A 41 14.45 4.26 15.21
N GLN A 42 15.36 3.48 14.61
CA GLN A 42 16.68 3.99 14.24
C GLN A 42 16.62 4.63 12.86
N ARG A 43 17.26 5.79 12.73
CA ARG A 43 17.45 6.46 11.45
C ARG A 43 18.00 5.51 10.39
N ILE A 44 17.29 5.47 9.27
CA ILE A 44 17.72 4.74 8.08
C ILE A 44 18.59 5.65 7.22
N CYS A 45 19.76 5.13 6.84
CA CYS A 45 20.67 5.79 5.92
C CYS A 45 21.36 4.75 5.03
N LYS A 46 22.05 5.17 3.97
CA LYS A 46 22.82 4.29 3.07
C LYS A 46 23.74 3.28 3.79
N LYS A 47 24.30 3.63 4.95
CA LYS A 47 25.15 2.71 5.75
C LYS A 47 24.36 1.70 6.56
N SER A 48 23.08 1.95 6.86
CA SER A 48 22.23 1.05 7.65
C SER A 48 22.11 -0.34 7.02
N PHE A 49 22.17 -0.42 5.69
CA PHE A 49 22.08 -1.69 4.94
C PHE A 49 23.33 -2.05 4.14
N SER A 50 24.46 -1.39 4.34
CA SER A 50 25.66 -1.64 3.52
C SER A 50 26.16 -3.08 3.59
N ILE A 51 25.87 -3.78 4.69
CA ILE A 51 26.22 -5.20 4.91
C ILE A 51 25.13 -6.18 4.45
N VAL A 52 23.92 -5.70 4.11
CA VAL A 52 22.74 -6.49 3.73
C VAL A 52 22.03 -5.93 2.49
N ASN A 53 22.79 -5.47 1.51
CA ASN A 53 22.27 -4.88 0.26
C ASN A 53 21.59 -5.87 -0.71
N ARG A 54 21.41 -7.14 -0.31
CA ARG A 54 20.81 -8.21 -1.11
C ARG A 54 19.37 -8.55 -0.71
N ILE A 55 18.89 -8.04 0.43
CA ILE A 55 17.57 -8.37 0.94
C ILE A 55 16.49 -8.01 -0.08
N LYS A 56 15.47 -8.85 -0.17
CA LYS A 56 14.35 -8.72 -1.10
C LYS A 56 13.10 -8.18 -0.42
N ILE A 57 12.96 -8.44 0.87
CA ILE A 57 11.78 -8.07 1.66
C ILE A 57 12.25 -7.29 2.88
N LEU A 58 11.65 -6.13 3.08
CA LEU A 58 11.85 -5.31 4.27
C LEU A 58 10.48 -4.85 4.76
N LYS A 59 10.16 -5.14 6.01
CA LYS A 59 8.89 -4.72 6.62
C LYS A 59 9.15 -4.04 7.94
N PHE A 60 8.90 -2.74 8.01
CA PHE A 60 8.99 -1.96 9.23
C PHE A 60 7.74 -2.15 10.09
N GLY A 61 7.89 -1.96 11.40
CA GLY A 61 6.81 -2.10 12.38
C GLY A 61 6.35 -0.77 12.96
N ASP A 62 5.62 -0.85 14.07
CA ASP A 62 4.73 0.22 14.55
C ASP A 62 5.44 1.40 15.25
N HIS A 63 6.75 1.29 15.46
CA HIS A 63 7.54 2.38 16.05
C HIS A 63 8.44 3.06 15.01
N PHE A 64 8.43 2.59 13.76
CA PHE A 64 9.36 3.06 12.76
C PHE A 64 9.05 4.49 12.28
N ASN A 65 10.11 5.30 12.28
CA ASN A 65 10.15 6.67 11.77
C ASN A 65 9.19 7.64 12.46
N ASN A 66 8.93 7.42 13.75
CA ASN A 66 8.15 8.34 14.58
C ASN A 66 9.03 9.53 15.02
N GLY A 67 8.99 10.61 14.25
CA GLY A 67 9.74 11.85 14.52
C GLY A 67 11.11 11.96 13.85
N ASP A 68 11.50 10.98 13.03
CA ASP A 68 12.78 10.94 12.34
C ASP A 68 12.75 11.66 10.96
N GLU A 69 13.95 11.91 10.41
CA GLU A 69 14.13 12.47 9.06
C GLU A 69 13.51 11.56 7.97
N PRO A 70 13.05 12.13 6.84
CA PRO A 70 12.59 11.35 5.69
C PRO A 70 13.65 10.35 5.18
N ILE A 71 13.18 9.22 4.65
CA ILE A 71 14.04 8.27 3.94
C ILE A 71 14.51 8.93 2.64
N LYS A 72 15.82 8.99 2.43
CA LYS A 72 16.40 9.63 1.23
C LYS A 72 16.72 8.59 0.16
N SER A 73 16.92 9.07 -1.07
CA SER A 73 17.29 8.18 -2.16
C SER A 73 18.62 7.45 -1.87
N GLY A 74 18.59 6.14 -2.02
CA GLY A 74 19.74 5.26 -1.75
C GLY A 74 19.90 4.83 -0.29
N ASP A 75 19.01 5.24 0.60
CA ASP A 75 19.02 4.77 1.99
C ASP A 75 18.48 3.33 2.11
N LEU A 76 17.55 2.95 1.24
CA LEU A 76 17.02 1.59 1.15
C LEU A 76 17.74 0.78 0.04
N PRO A 77 17.94 -0.54 0.20
CA PRO A 77 18.59 -1.38 -0.81
C PRO A 77 17.81 -1.47 -2.13
N ASN A 78 18.50 -1.27 -3.26
CA ASN A 78 17.92 -1.45 -4.60
C ASN A 78 17.52 -2.89 -4.94
N SER A 79 17.92 -3.86 -4.12
CA SER A 79 17.52 -5.26 -4.25
C SER A 79 16.08 -5.54 -3.83
N LEU A 80 15.44 -4.62 -3.09
CA LEU A 80 14.10 -4.79 -2.54
C LEU A 80 13.05 -4.99 -3.63
N THR A 81 12.17 -5.95 -3.39
CA THR A 81 10.99 -6.27 -4.21
C THR A 81 9.69 -6.13 -3.43
N GLU A 82 9.72 -6.25 -2.10
CA GLU A 82 8.60 -5.98 -1.20
C GLU A 82 9.07 -5.04 -0.09
N LEU A 83 8.29 -3.98 0.14
CA LEU A 83 8.54 -2.98 1.17
C LEU A 83 7.25 -2.70 1.93
N ASP A 84 7.31 -2.79 3.25
CA ASP A 84 6.30 -2.24 4.16
C ASP A 84 6.93 -1.13 5.00
N LEU A 85 6.31 0.05 4.99
CA LEU A 85 6.81 1.25 5.66
C LEU A 85 6.35 1.39 7.12
N GLY A 86 5.51 0.49 7.65
CA GLY A 86 5.08 0.54 9.05
C GLY A 86 4.48 1.90 9.42
N MET A 87 5.04 2.59 10.41
CA MET A 87 4.49 3.88 10.87
C MET A 87 5.09 5.14 10.23
N TYR A 88 5.75 5.00 9.07
CA TYR A 88 6.30 6.13 8.31
C TYR A 88 5.22 7.15 7.93
N ASN A 89 5.43 8.44 8.24
CA ASN A 89 4.50 9.52 7.91
C ASN A 89 5.20 10.82 7.48
N GLN A 90 6.32 10.71 6.77
CA GLN A 90 7.01 11.86 6.17
C GLN A 90 6.72 11.95 4.67
N GLU A 91 6.93 13.11 4.05
CA GLU A 91 6.84 13.20 2.58
C GLU A 91 7.86 12.28 1.90
N PHE A 92 7.52 11.78 0.71
CA PHE A 92 8.50 11.06 -0.10
C PHE A 92 9.40 12.04 -0.83
N GLU A 93 10.69 11.73 -0.83
CA GLU A 93 11.63 12.29 -1.79
C GLU A 93 11.68 11.39 -3.03
N LYS A 94 11.90 11.98 -4.21
CA LYS A 94 12.02 11.22 -5.46
C LYS A 94 13.13 10.16 -5.33
N GLY A 95 12.76 8.90 -5.55
CA GLY A 95 13.70 7.77 -5.47
C GLY A 95 14.04 7.30 -4.05
N SER A 96 13.30 7.75 -3.03
CA SER A 96 13.34 7.22 -1.66
C SER A 96 12.89 5.75 -1.60
N ILE A 97 11.83 5.41 -2.34
CA ILE A 97 11.39 4.02 -2.55
C ILE A 97 12.22 3.40 -3.70
N PRO A 98 12.89 2.25 -3.49
CA PRO A 98 13.73 1.66 -4.52
C PRO A 98 12.98 1.22 -5.77
N PHE A 99 13.59 1.41 -6.94
CA PHE A 99 12.97 1.18 -8.25
C PHE A 99 12.46 -0.26 -8.48
N ASN A 100 13.08 -1.26 -7.84
CA ASN A 100 12.72 -2.68 -8.03
C ASN A 100 11.56 -3.16 -7.16
N VAL A 101 11.01 -2.31 -6.29
CA VAL A 101 9.85 -2.65 -5.47
C VAL A 101 8.65 -2.96 -6.37
N LYS A 102 8.06 -4.13 -6.16
CA LYS A 102 6.85 -4.62 -6.85
C LYS A 102 5.63 -4.63 -5.94
N LYS A 103 5.83 -4.83 -4.63
CA LYS A 103 4.77 -4.77 -3.62
C LYS A 103 5.14 -3.71 -2.59
N LEU A 104 4.28 -2.72 -2.43
CA LEU A 104 4.49 -1.60 -1.53
C LEU A 104 3.28 -1.45 -0.60
N SER A 105 3.54 -1.50 0.70
CA SER A 105 2.61 -1.07 1.74
C SER A 105 3.13 0.24 2.32
N LEU A 106 2.25 1.26 2.35
CA LEU A 106 2.54 2.53 3.01
C LEU A 106 2.31 2.46 4.54
N GLY A 107 2.04 1.25 5.06
CA GLY A 107 1.96 0.95 6.47
C GLY A 107 0.68 1.48 7.14
N GLU A 108 0.78 2.08 8.32
CA GLU A 108 -0.39 2.46 9.12
C GLU A 108 -0.58 3.97 9.27
N SER A 109 0.51 4.77 9.27
CA SER A 109 0.42 6.21 9.58
C SER A 109 0.57 7.18 8.42
N PHE A 110 1.00 6.74 7.23
CA PHE A 110 1.25 7.64 6.11
C PHE A 110 -0.02 8.40 5.67
N ASN A 111 -0.01 9.72 5.83
CA ASN A 111 -1.11 10.61 5.43
C ASN A 111 -0.58 11.91 4.80
N LYS A 112 0.38 11.78 3.88
CA LYS A 112 0.93 12.90 3.11
C LYS A 112 0.47 12.82 1.65
N VAL A 113 0.49 13.95 0.96
CA VAL A 113 0.14 14.00 -0.47
C VAL A 113 1.16 13.20 -1.26
N ILE A 114 0.68 12.30 -2.13
CA ILE A 114 1.53 11.56 -3.07
C ILE A 114 1.66 12.36 -4.36
N LYS A 115 2.90 12.59 -4.79
CA LYS A 115 3.26 13.28 -6.04
C LYS A 115 3.65 12.27 -7.11
N SER A 116 3.56 12.69 -8.38
CA SER A 116 3.98 11.85 -9.50
C SER A 116 5.46 11.48 -9.37
N GLY A 117 5.77 10.19 -9.43
CA GLY A 117 7.12 9.65 -9.30
C GLY A 117 7.53 9.23 -7.88
N ASP A 118 6.69 9.48 -6.86
CA ASP A 118 6.95 8.99 -5.50
C ASP A 118 6.82 7.47 -5.42
N ILE A 119 5.81 6.91 -6.09
CA ILE A 119 5.60 5.47 -6.22
C ILE A 119 6.32 4.96 -7.48
N PRO A 120 7.29 4.03 -7.38
CA PRO A 120 8.05 3.56 -8.53
C PRO A 120 7.20 2.85 -9.59
N SER A 121 7.59 3.00 -10.85
CA SER A 121 6.87 2.44 -12.01
C SER A 121 6.91 0.91 -12.17
N ARG A 122 7.52 0.19 -11.21
CA ARG A 122 7.49 -1.29 -11.15
C ARG A 122 6.52 -1.82 -10.11
N VAL A 123 5.92 -0.97 -9.28
CA VAL A 123 4.94 -1.37 -8.28
C VAL A 123 3.71 -1.97 -8.97
N LYS A 124 3.38 -3.21 -8.60
CA LYS A 124 2.23 -4.00 -9.07
C LYS A 124 1.11 -4.01 -8.04
N SER A 125 1.47 -4.14 -6.77
CA SER A 125 0.54 -4.11 -5.64
C SER A 125 0.87 -2.93 -4.74
N LEU A 126 -0.10 -2.05 -4.55
CA LEU A 126 -0.02 -0.88 -3.68
C LEU A 126 -1.12 -0.94 -2.62
N GLN A 127 -0.71 -0.94 -1.36
CA GLN A 127 -1.58 -0.78 -0.21
C GLN A 127 -1.30 0.59 0.43
N PHE A 128 -2.32 1.44 0.44
CA PHE A 128 -2.30 2.70 1.16
C PHE A 128 -2.40 2.49 2.66
N SER A 129 -1.91 3.48 3.41
CA SER A 129 -1.93 3.41 4.86
C SER A 129 -3.33 3.51 5.44
N GLU A 130 -3.55 2.87 6.59
CA GLU A 130 -4.82 2.93 7.32
C GLU A 130 -5.28 4.37 7.64
N ASN A 131 -4.33 5.29 7.88
CA ASN A 131 -4.59 6.70 8.13
C ASN A 131 -4.62 7.58 6.87
N PHE A 132 -4.34 7.01 5.69
CA PHE A 132 -4.28 7.79 4.45
C PHE A 132 -5.67 8.33 4.08
N ASN A 133 -5.79 9.66 4.02
CA ASN A 133 -7.03 10.33 3.64
C ASN A 133 -6.77 11.60 2.81
N GLN A 134 -5.82 11.53 1.87
CA GLN A 134 -5.50 12.61 0.94
C GLN A 134 -6.11 12.35 -0.43
N ILE A 135 -6.39 13.43 -1.18
CA ILE A 135 -6.85 13.33 -2.56
C ILE A 135 -5.74 12.71 -3.41
N ILE A 136 -6.11 11.72 -4.24
CA ILE A 136 -5.23 11.19 -5.28
C ILE A 136 -5.44 12.00 -6.55
N ASN A 137 -4.45 12.79 -6.94
CA ASN A 137 -4.52 13.55 -8.18
C ASN A 137 -4.45 12.63 -9.40
N PRO A 138 -5.08 13.02 -10.53
CA PRO A 138 -5.01 12.28 -11.78
C PRO A 138 -3.56 12.00 -12.22
N ASN A 139 -3.29 10.80 -12.72
CA ASN A 139 -1.98 10.37 -13.23
C ASN A 139 -0.83 10.36 -12.20
N THR A 140 -1.12 10.46 -10.90
CA THR A 140 -0.10 10.36 -9.84
C THR A 140 0.42 8.94 -9.68
N LEU A 141 -0.47 7.94 -9.71
CA LEU A 141 -0.12 6.54 -9.50
C LEU A 141 0.34 5.88 -10.82
N PRO A 142 1.38 5.03 -10.78
CA PRO A 142 1.90 4.41 -11.99
C PRO A 142 0.95 3.37 -12.58
N ASN A 143 0.84 3.36 -13.92
CA ASN A 143 0.07 2.37 -14.69
C ASN A 143 0.59 0.93 -14.56
N SER A 144 1.66 0.68 -13.82
CA SER A 144 2.11 -0.68 -13.52
C SER A 144 1.21 -1.40 -12.51
N ILE A 145 0.48 -0.66 -11.67
CA ILE A 145 -0.34 -1.19 -10.57
C ILE A 145 -1.51 -2.01 -11.13
N THR A 146 -1.63 -3.25 -10.63
CA THR A 146 -2.72 -4.19 -10.91
C THR A 146 -3.64 -4.37 -9.71
N ASP A 147 -3.12 -4.19 -8.50
CA ASP A 147 -3.85 -4.41 -7.25
C ASP A 147 -3.69 -3.17 -6.36
N LEU A 148 -4.81 -2.50 -6.11
CA LEU A 148 -4.86 -1.25 -5.36
C LEU A 148 -5.79 -1.39 -4.15
N THR A 149 -5.24 -1.17 -2.97
CA THR A 149 -5.99 -1.19 -1.70
C THR A 149 -5.88 0.17 -1.04
N PHE A 150 -7.02 0.80 -0.77
CA PHE A 150 -7.11 1.98 0.08
C PHE A 150 -7.19 1.58 1.55
N GLY A 151 -6.51 2.31 2.43
CA GLY A 151 -6.57 2.07 3.88
C GLY A 151 -7.87 2.55 4.51
N SER A 152 -8.13 2.14 5.75
CA SER A 152 -9.44 2.26 6.40
C SER A 152 -10.04 3.66 6.39
N LYS A 153 -9.25 4.71 6.64
CA LYS A 153 -9.75 6.10 6.75
C LYS A 153 -9.92 6.82 5.40
N PHE A 154 -9.60 6.18 4.28
CA PHE A 154 -9.70 6.84 2.98
C PHE A 154 -11.17 7.13 2.63
N ASN A 155 -11.53 8.42 2.58
CA ASN A 155 -12.87 8.87 2.23
C ASN A 155 -12.84 10.15 1.37
N GLN A 156 -11.86 10.24 0.46
CA GLN A 156 -11.76 11.34 -0.50
C GLN A 156 -12.44 10.98 -1.82
N PRO A 157 -13.00 11.96 -2.54
CA PRO A 157 -13.54 11.73 -3.87
C PRO A 157 -12.42 11.27 -4.81
N LEU A 158 -12.72 10.29 -5.66
CA LEU A 158 -11.82 9.86 -6.72
C LEU A 158 -12.12 10.63 -7.99
N LEU A 159 -11.09 11.21 -8.60
CA LEU A 159 -11.16 11.91 -9.88
C LEU A 159 -10.87 10.95 -11.04
N PRO A 160 -11.29 11.26 -12.29
CA PRO A 160 -10.85 10.52 -13.46
C PRO A 160 -9.32 10.38 -13.51
N ASN A 161 -8.82 9.19 -13.84
CA ASN A 161 -7.40 8.81 -13.85
C ASN A 161 -6.69 8.85 -12.47
N SER A 162 -7.43 8.85 -11.35
CA SER A 162 -6.83 8.62 -10.02
C SER A 162 -6.47 7.16 -9.79
N ILE A 163 -7.25 6.24 -10.38
CA ILE A 163 -6.97 4.80 -10.40
C ILE A 163 -6.19 4.49 -11.69
N PRO A 164 -5.06 3.77 -11.63
CA PRO A 164 -4.26 3.46 -12.81
C PRO A 164 -4.98 2.58 -13.84
N ASN A 165 -4.68 2.78 -15.13
CA ASN A 165 -5.39 2.15 -16.26
C ASN A 165 -5.22 0.63 -16.39
N ASN A 166 -4.30 0.03 -15.63
CA ASN A 166 -4.10 -1.43 -15.59
C ASN A 166 -4.56 -2.06 -14.28
N CYS A 167 -5.20 -1.29 -13.39
CA CYS A 167 -5.73 -1.78 -12.13
C CYS A 167 -6.82 -2.83 -12.41
N LYS A 168 -6.65 -4.03 -11.87
CA LYS A 168 -7.61 -5.16 -12.00
C LYS A 168 -8.46 -5.32 -10.76
N THR A 169 -7.84 -5.15 -9.60
CA THR A 169 -8.48 -5.34 -8.30
C THR A 169 -8.43 -4.05 -7.50
N LEU A 170 -9.60 -3.61 -7.02
CA LEU A 170 -9.74 -2.38 -6.26
C LEU A 170 -10.44 -2.66 -4.92
N PHE A 171 -9.77 -2.35 -3.82
CA PHE A 171 -10.32 -2.46 -2.47
C PHE A 171 -10.45 -1.06 -1.87
N PHE A 172 -11.66 -0.68 -1.48
CA PHE A 172 -11.92 0.56 -0.77
C PHE A 172 -11.79 0.38 0.74
N GLY A 173 -11.36 1.44 1.44
CA GLY A 173 -11.25 1.44 2.90
C GLY A 173 -12.60 1.34 3.61
N VAL A 174 -12.55 1.06 4.92
CA VAL A 174 -13.72 0.91 5.80
C VAL A 174 -14.62 2.14 5.78
N ASP A 175 -14.05 3.35 5.78
CA ASP A 175 -14.76 4.62 5.88
C ASP A 175 -15.16 5.21 4.53
N PHE A 176 -14.82 4.55 3.43
CA PHE A 176 -15.10 5.07 2.09
C PHE A 176 -16.60 5.12 1.82
N ASN A 177 -17.13 6.34 1.68
CA ASN A 177 -18.54 6.58 1.40
C ASN A 177 -18.75 7.71 0.38
N GLN A 178 -17.91 7.74 -0.65
CA GLN A 178 -18.02 8.73 -1.74
C GLN A 178 -18.76 8.14 -2.94
N GLN A 179 -19.55 8.99 -3.60
CA GLN A 179 -20.26 8.60 -4.81
C GLN A 179 -19.25 8.35 -5.95
N ILE A 180 -19.29 7.14 -6.52
CA ILE A 180 -18.43 6.81 -7.67
C ILE A 180 -18.99 7.48 -8.92
N GLN A 181 -18.26 8.48 -9.42
CA GLN A 181 -18.62 9.22 -10.63
C GLN A 181 -18.30 8.41 -11.89
N MET A 182 -18.92 8.81 -13.01
CA MET A 182 -18.61 8.25 -14.32
C MET A 182 -17.12 8.44 -14.67
N ASN A 183 -16.52 7.43 -15.30
CA ASN A 183 -15.11 7.42 -15.76
C ASN A 183 -14.04 7.43 -14.65
N VAL A 184 -14.45 7.23 -13.39
CA VAL A 184 -13.50 7.04 -12.27
C VAL A 184 -12.91 5.63 -12.28
N ILE A 185 -13.75 4.60 -12.45
CA ILE A 185 -13.32 3.20 -12.50
C ILE A 185 -12.81 2.88 -13.92
N PRO A 186 -11.52 2.49 -14.09
CA PRO A 186 -10.97 2.13 -15.40
C PRO A 186 -11.57 0.84 -15.96
N GLN A 187 -11.51 0.68 -17.29
CA GLN A 187 -12.01 -0.53 -17.98
C GLN A 187 -11.23 -1.81 -17.60
N SER A 188 -10.01 -1.70 -17.08
CA SER A 188 -9.22 -2.86 -16.64
C SER A 188 -9.75 -3.50 -15.36
N VAL A 189 -10.56 -2.81 -14.57
CA VAL A 189 -11.03 -3.29 -13.27
C VAL A 189 -12.02 -4.42 -13.47
N THR A 190 -11.74 -5.56 -12.85
CA THR A 190 -12.58 -6.76 -12.86
C THR A 190 -13.18 -7.07 -11.49
N LYS A 191 -12.61 -6.54 -10.41
CA LYS A 191 -13.06 -6.80 -9.04
C LYS A 191 -13.03 -5.54 -8.19
N ILE A 192 -14.14 -5.26 -7.50
CA ILE A 192 -14.27 -4.15 -6.56
C ILE A 192 -14.74 -4.68 -5.21
N VAL A 193 -14.16 -4.18 -4.14
CA VAL A 193 -14.61 -4.47 -2.77
C VAL A 193 -14.94 -3.16 -2.07
N PHE A 194 -16.19 -3.02 -1.65
CA PHE A 194 -16.67 -1.96 -0.78
C PHE A 194 -16.85 -2.51 0.63
N ASN A 195 -16.26 -1.81 1.61
CA ASN A 195 -16.38 -2.17 3.02
C ASN A 195 -17.61 -1.52 3.69
N ARG A 196 -17.70 -1.65 5.01
CA ARG A 196 -18.90 -1.40 5.82
C ARG A 196 -19.57 -0.04 5.62
N SER A 197 -18.83 1.05 5.42
CA SER A 197 -19.43 2.39 5.40
C SER A 197 -19.98 2.82 4.05
N PHE A 198 -19.78 2.05 2.98
CA PHE A 198 -20.28 2.43 1.67
C PHE A 198 -21.80 2.31 1.60
N SER A 199 -22.48 3.44 1.44
CA SER A 199 -23.95 3.54 1.39
C SER A 199 -24.43 4.46 0.25
N GLN A 200 -23.60 4.67 -0.77
CA GLN A 200 -23.96 5.49 -1.92
C GLN A 200 -24.67 4.68 -2.99
N LYS A 201 -25.64 5.31 -3.65
CA LYS A 201 -26.28 4.75 -4.85
C LYS A 201 -25.26 4.54 -5.96
N ILE A 202 -25.37 3.42 -6.67
CA ILE A 202 -24.62 3.22 -7.89
C ILE A 202 -25.25 4.06 -9.00
N LEU A 203 -24.47 4.98 -9.57
CA LEU A 203 -24.90 5.79 -10.71
C LEU A 203 -24.88 4.99 -12.02
N PRO A 204 -25.73 5.35 -13.01
CA PRO A 204 -25.64 4.78 -14.34
C PRO A 204 -24.23 4.91 -14.92
N ASN A 205 -23.70 3.82 -15.48
CA ASN A 205 -22.40 3.77 -16.18
C ASN A 205 -21.14 4.11 -15.35
N SER A 206 -21.26 4.27 -14.02
CA SER A 206 -20.10 4.51 -13.14
C SER A 206 -19.27 3.25 -12.91
N ILE A 207 -19.94 2.10 -12.80
CA ILE A 207 -19.33 0.77 -12.79
C ILE A 207 -19.37 0.18 -14.21
N LYS A 208 -18.23 -0.24 -14.73
CA LYS A 208 -18.09 -0.76 -16.10
C LYS A 208 -18.47 -2.25 -16.17
N SER A 209 -18.97 -2.72 -17.32
CA SER A 209 -19.31 -4.13 -17.57
C SER A 209 -18.12 -5.10 -17.51
N THR A 210 -16.91 -4.57 -17.47
CA THR A 210 -15.67 -5.32 -17.21
C THR A 210 -15.58 -5.81 -15.77
N VAL A 211 -16.27 -5.18 -14.83
CA VAL A 211 -16.33 -5.60 -13.42
C VAL A 211 -17.15 -6.88 -13.32
N LYS A 212 -16.49 -7.98 -12.94
CA LYS A 212 -17.07 -9.32 -12.84
C LYS A 212 -17.51 -9.68 -11.42
N GLU A 213 -16.84 -9.12 -10.42
CA GLU A 213 -17.15 -9.35 -9.01
C GLU A 213 -17.23 -8.03 -8.25
N ILE A 214 -18.29 -7.86 -7.48
CA ILE A 214 -18.40 -6.79 -6.48
C ILE A 214 -18.78 -7.39 -5.15
N TYR A 215 -18.05 -6.98 -4.12
CA TYR A 215 -18.31 -7.36 -2.74
C TYR A 215 -18.77 -6.14 -1.96
N PHE A 216 -19.85 -6.28 -1.21
CA PHE A 216 -20.33 -5.31 -0.24
C PHE A 216 -20.31 -5.95 1.15
N SER A 217 -19.72 -5.25 2.13
CA SER A 217 -19.77 -5.65 3.54
C SER A 217 -21.01 -5.13 4.28
N ASN A 218 -21.86 -4.34 3.63
CA ASN A 218 -23.09 -3.83 4.21
C ASN A 218 -24.28 -4.24 3.34
N SER A 219 -25.45 -4.32 3.94
CA SER A 219 -26.70 -4.58 3.24
C SER A 219 -27.14 -3.30 2.52
N LEU A 220 -27.08 -3.32 1.19
CA LEU A 220 -27.63 -2.27 0.34
C LEU A 220 -29.07 -2.60 -0.06
N LEU A 221 -29.89 -1.58 -0.27
CA LEU A 221 -31.22 -1.73 -0.83
C LEU A 221 -31.11 -2.16 -2.30
N GLN A 222 -32.07 -2.96 -2.78
CA GLN A 222 -32.08 -3.42 -4.18
C GLN A 222 -32.05 -2.25 -5.18
N SER A 223 -32.72 -1.14 -4.86
CA SER A 223 -32.74 0.08 -5.69
C SER A 223 -31.37 0.76 -5.81
N GLU A 224 -30.44 0.48 -4.90
CA GLU A 224 -29.08 1.03 -4.94
C GLU A 224 -28.18 0.25 -5.91
N LEU A 225 -28.63 -0.93 -6.36
CA LEU A 225 -27.89 -1.87 -7.20
C LEU A 225 -28.42 -1.93 -8.64
N GLU A 226 -29.54 -1.27 -8.95
CA GLU A 226 -30.21 -1.33 -10.26
C GLU A 226 -29.33 -0.93 -11.45
N ASN A 227 -28.33 -0.08 -11.20
CA ASN A 227 -27.39 0.40 -12.23
C ASN A 227 -26.12 -0.46 -12.36
N LEU A 228 -26.01 -1.58 -11.65
CA LEU A 228 -24.90 -2.50 -11.84
C LEU A 228 -25.00 -3.24 -13.17
N PRO A 229 -23.86 -3.55 -13.82
CA PRO A 229 -23.87 -4.37 -15.03
C PRO A 229 -24.47 -5.76 -14.75
N ASN A 230 -25.34 -6.23 -15.63
CA ASN A 230 -25.95 -7.57 -15.54
C ASN A 230 -24.92 -8.72 -15.58
N THR A 231 -23.70 -8.46 -16.04
CA THR A 231 -22.58 -9.43 -16.05
C THR A 231 -21.84 -9.54 -14.72
N THR A 232 -22.19 -8.70 -13.73
CA THR A 232 -21.47 -8.60 -12.45
C THR A 232 -22.10 -9.53 -11.41
N LYS A 233 -21.28 -10.40 -10.81
CA LYS A 233 -21.66 -11.16 -9.62
C LYS A 233 -21.53 -10.26 -8.39
N VAL A 234 -22.60 -10.18 -7.60
CA VAL A 234 -22.66 -9.38 -6.37
C VAL A 234 -22.62 -10.32 -5.17
N TYR A 235 -21.71 -10.03 -4.25
CA TYR A 235 -21.52 -10.77 -3.01
C TYR A 235 -21.78 -9.85 -1.83
N PHE A 236 -22.53 -10.34 -0.85
CA PHE A 236 -22.69 -9.69 0.45
C PHE A 236 -21.91 -10.49 1.48
N ASN A 237 -20.90 -9.87 2.07
CA ASN A 237 -20.13 -10.47 3.16
C ASN A 237 -20.76 -9.98 4.48
N SER A 238 -21.18 -10.92 5.33
CA SER A 238 -21.62 -10.65 6.71
C SER A 238 -20.47 -10.30 7.64
#